data_AF-A0A8T4VUW2-F1
#
_entry.id   AF-A0A8T4VUW2-F1
#
_cell.length_a   1.000
_cell.length_b   1.000
_cell.length_c   1.000
_cell.angle_alpha   90.00
_cell.angle_beta   90.00
_cell.angle_gamma   90.00
#
_symmetry.space_group_name_H-M   'P 1'
#
loop_
_entity.id
_entity.type
_entity.pdbx_description
1 polymer ?
#
loop_
_entity_poly.entity_id
_entity_poly.type
_entity_poly.pdbx_seq_one_letter_code
_entity_poly.pdbx_strand_id
1 'polypeptide(L)'
;MTMNISKSFDSAFTVKNHTYTIRADKETYLLKRIRIQTKEAFTYAFIGGMWYSKNNFSLKNNDISLPYPFTTYYTFKILDKQIDGEPCRSCLYVKMPVFVIQFKDYCYLIKFDPCITLNNQDVFPFIKLRKTENSYEISFYLTKTYTAKVKKHAWLGRGKKTRRIIDLTTGDSFFSS
;
A
#
# COMPACT_ATOMS: atom_id res chain seq x y z
N MET A 1 23.90 -5.63 14.73
CA MET A 1 23.16 -4.42 14.29
C MET A 1 21.78 -4.45 14.94
N THR A 2 21.49 -3.49 15.80
CA THR A 2 20.15 -3.34 16.42
C THR A 2 19.16 -2.94 15.33
N MET A 3 18.04 -3.66 15.18
CA MET A 3 17.01 -3.29 14.21
C MET A 3 16.42 -1.92 14.59
N ASN A 4 16.77 -0.89 13.84
CA ASN A 4 16.17 0.46 13.93
C ASN A 4 14.79 0.51 13.27
N ILE A 5 13.98 -0.53 13.47
CA ILE A 5 12.65 -0.64 12.88
C ILE A 5 11.62 -0.60 14.00
N SER A 6 10.69 0.35 13.93
CA SER A 6 9.48 0.34 14.74
C SER A 6 8.25 0.07 13.90
N LYS A 7 7.27 -0.62 14.50
CA LYS A 7 5.97 -0.89 13.90
C LYS A 7 4.90 -0.18 14.71
N SER A 8 3.93 0.43 14.03
CA SER A 8 2.73 0.97 14.66
C SER A 8 1.48 0.70 13.82
N PHE A 9 0.32 0.73 14.46
CA PHE A 9 -1.00 0.53 13.84
C PHE A 9 -1.97 1.56 14.41
N ASP A 10 -3.11 1.75 13.72
CA ASP A 10 -4.16 2.67 14.16
C ASP A 10 -4.74 2.27 15.51
N SER A 11 -5.06 3.25 16.36
CA SER A 11 -5.80 3.02 17.61
C SER A 11 -7.21 2.48 17.39
N ALA A 12 -7.75 2.59 16.17
CA ALA A 12 -8.99 1.96 15.75
C ALA A 12 -8.89 0.43 15.62
N PHE A 13 -7.70 -0.18 15.75
CA PHE A 13 -7.52 -1.62 15.79
C PHE A 13 -7.14 -2.13 17.17
N THR A 14 -7.66 -3.30 17.52
CA THR A 14 -6.99 -4.20 18.46
C THR A 14 -6.25 -5.27 17.66
N VAL A 15 -4.97 -5.48 17.96
CA VAL A 15 -4.14 -6.48 17.28
C VAL A 15 -3.73 -7.55 18.29
N LYS A 16 -4.13 -8.80 18.06
CA LYS A 16 -3.74 -9.96 18.89
C LYS A 16 -3.42 -11.13 17.98
N ASN A 17 -2.21 -11.70 18.11
CA ASN A 17 -1.75 -12.85 17.32
C ASN A 17 -1.99 -12.67 15.80
N HIS A 18 -1.61 -11.52 15.24
CA HIS A 18 -1.83 -11.17 13.82
C HIS A 18 -3.30 -11.02 13.38
N THR A 19 -4.26 -11.13 14.31
CA THR A 19 -5.66 -10.80 14.05
C THR A 19 -5.92 -9.34 14.41
N TYR A 20 -6.41 -8.60 13.44
CA TYR A 20 -6.86 -7.22 13.55
C TYR A 20 -8.37 -7.21 13.78
N THR A 21 -8.84 -6.49 14.79
CA THR A 21 -10.27 -6.27 15.05
C THR A 21 -10.58 -4.77 15.04
N ILE A 22 -11.57 -4.36 14.25
CA ILE A 22 -12.01 -2.96 14.14
C ILE A 22 -12.77 -2.57 15.40
N ARG A 23 -12.35 -1.47 16.04
CA ARG A 23 -12.94 -0.93 17.28
C ARG A 23 -13.69 0.38 17.12
N ALA A 24 -13.36 1.14 16.08
CA ALA A 24 -13.94 2.46 15.85
C ALA A 24 -14.16 2.64 14.35
N ASP A 25 -15.26 3.30 14.00
CA ASP A 25 -15.60 3.54 12.60
C ASP A 25 -14.74 4.66 12.01
N LYS A 26 -14.01 4.36 10.92
CA LYS A 26 -13.23 5.34 10.15
C LYS A 26 -13.35 5.11 8.65
N GLU A 27 -13.17 6.17 7.86
CA GLU A 27 -13.07 6.06 6.39
C GLU A 27 -11.75 5.42 5.95
N THR A 28 -10.67 5.70 6.69
CA THR A 28 -9.33 5.18 6.42
C THR A 28 -8.67 4.80 7.73
N TYR A 29 -8.04 3.63 7.73
CA TYR A 29 -7.37 3.04 8.88
C TYR A 29 -5.90 2.80 8.54
N LEU A 30 -5.00 3.17 9.44
CA LEU A 30 -3.59 2.78 9.33
C LEU A 30 -3.41 1.32 9.80
N LEU A 31 -3.32 0.38 8.85
CA LEU A 31 -3.11 -1.03 9.16
C LEU A 31 -1.76 -1.27 9.82
N LYS A 32 -0.71 -0.72 9.21
CA LYS A 32 0.66 -0.96 9.61
C LYS A 32 1.52 0.20 9.10
N ARG A 33 2.35 0.74 9.99
CA ARG A 33 3.45 1.62 9.64
C ARG A 33 4.74 0.97 10.07
N ILE A 34 5.70 0.92 9.16
CA ILE A 34 7.04 0.44 9.41
C ILE A 34 7.95 1.65 9.27
N ARG A 35 8.59 2.04 10.37
CA ARG A 35 9.51 3.17 10.41
C ARG A 35 10.94 2.65 10.53
N ILE A 36 11.78 3.03 9.58
CA ILE A 36 13.20 2.71 9.54
C ILE A 36 13.95 3.98 9.96
N GLN A 37 14.55 3.98 11.15
CA GLN A 37 15.26 5.14 11.68
C GLN A 37 16.67 5.21 11.08
N THR A 38 16.88 6.16 10.18
CA THR A 38 18.16 6.40 9.52
C THR A 38 18.17 7.78 8.87
N LYS A 39 19.34 8.43 8.86
CA LYS A 39 19.60 9.66 8.11
C LYS A 39 20.19 9.38 6.73
N GLU A 40 20.63 8.15 6.51
CA GLU A 40 21.25 7.73 5.26
C GLU A 40 20.22 7.74 4.13
N ALA A 41 20.62 8.15 2.93
CA ALA A 41 19.78 8.01 1.77
C ALA A 41 19.80 6.54 1.31
N PHE A 42 18.63 5.95 1.04
CA PHE A 42 18.59 4.67 0.33
C PHE A 42 19.26 4.84 -1.05
N THR A 43 19.94 3.79 -1.51
CA THR A 43 20.47 3.68 -2.87
C THR A 43 19.42 3.10 -3.82
N TYR A 44 18.54 2.24 -3.31
CA TYR A 44 17.47 1.62 -4.08
C TYR A 44 16.27 1.26 -3.20
N ALA A 45 15.05 1.35 -3.75
CA ALA A 45 13.84 0.91 -3.07
C ALA A 45 12.85 0.34 -4.08
N PHE A 46 12.30 -0.85 -3.82
CA PHE A 46 11.27 -1.41 -4.71
C PHE A 46 10.15 -2.18 -4.01
N ILE A 47 9.01 -2.29 -4.68
CA ILE A 47 7.89 -3.16 -4.31
C ILE A 47 7.74 -4.22 -5.40
N GLY A 48 7.78 -5.49 -5.00
CA GLY A 48 7.78 -6.62 -5.91
C GLY A 48 6.61 -6.61 -6.91
N GLY A 49 6.92 -6.46 -8.20
CA GLY A 49 5.94 -6.51 -9.28
C GLY A 49 5.29 -5.19 -9.66
N MET A 50 5.65 -4.07 -9.03
CA MET A 50 5.29 -2.72 -9.49
C MET A 50 6.42 -2.18 -10.38
N TRP A 51 6.14 -1.71 -11.61
CA TRP A 51 7.18 -1.21 -12.54
C TRP A 51 7.43 0.29 -12.39
N TYR A 52 8.65 0.69 -12.75
CA TYR A 52 9.23 2.03 -12.62
C TYR A 52 9.39 2.66 -14.02
N SER A 53 8.96 3.90 -14.23
CA SER A 53 9.06 4.55 -15.54
C SER A 53 10.50 4.91 -15.94
N LYS A 54 10.77 4.81 -17.26
CA LYS A 54 11.99 5.13 -18.01
C LYS A 54 12.92 6.19 -17.38
N ASN A 55 14.16 5.77 -17.15
CA ASN A 55 15.38 6.58 -17.02
C ASN A 55 15.51 7.60 -15.87
N ASN A 56 14.61 7.63 -14.88
CA ASN A 56 14.84 8.38 -13.64
C ASN A 56 14.19 7.69 -12.44
N PHE A 57 14.98 7.44 -11.40
CA PHE A 57 14.52 6.88 -10.13
C PHE A 57 13.82 7.99 -9.33
N SER A 58 12.54 8.22 -9.60
CA SER A 58 11.80 9.33 -9.02
C SER A 58 11.38 9.02 -7.58
N LEU A 59 12.27 9.37 -6.65
CA LEU A 59 11.91 9.68 -5.26
C LEU A 59 12.27 11.15 -4.91
N LYS A 60 12.69 11.94 -5.91
CA LYS A 60 12.92 13.39 -5.77
C LYS A 60 11.66 14.22 -5.97
N ASN A 61 10.62 13.64 -6.56
CA ASN A 61 9.31 14.26 -6.66
C ASN A 61 8.30 13.35 -5.97
N ASN A 62 7.15 13.93 -5.61
CA ASN A 62 5.90 13.20 -5.39
C ASN A 62 5.47 12.33 -6.61
N ASP A 63 6.31 12.24 -7.64
CA ASP A 63 6.18 11.48 -8.88
C ASP A 63 6.85 10.10 -8.81
N ILE A 64 6.67 9.32 -7.73
CA ILE A 64 6.82 7.87 -7.94
C ILE A 64 5.70 7.49 -8.91
N SER A 65 6.02 7.34 -10.19
CA SER A 65 5.09 6.81 -11.20
C SER A 65 5.22 5.29 -11.18
N LEU A 66 4.36 4.62 -10.39
CA LEU A 66 4.14 3.16 -10.46
C LEU A 66 2.92 2.73 -11.32
N PRO A 67 2.47 3.42 -12.38
CA PRO A 67 1.61 2.78 -13.35
C PRO A 67 2.47 1.88 -14.26
N TYR A 68 2.35 0.56 -14.08
CA TYR A 68 2.66 -0.39 -15.15
C TYR A 68 1.84 -0.05 -16.41
N PRO A 69 2.30 -0.39 -17.64
CA PRO A 69 1.52 -0.32 -18.88
C PRO A 69 0.39 -1.36 -18.90
N PHE A 70 -0.56 -1.24 -17.98
CA PHE A 70 -1.91 -1.78 -18.10
C PHE A 70 -2.86 -0.65 -18.49
N THR A 71 -2.48 0.34 -19.27
CA THR A 71 -3.50 1.28 -19.79
C THR A 71 -4.42 0.56 -20.79
N THR A 72 -3.87 -0.45 -21.48
CA THR A 72 -4.57 -1.23 -22.51
C THR A 72 -5.06 -2.59 -22.03
N TYR A 73 -4.47 -3.27 -21.03
CA TYR A 73 -4.79 -4.69 -20.73
C TYR A 73 -5.33 -4.98 -19.32
N TYR A 74 -6.31 -4.21 -18.85
CA TYR A 74 -7.00 -4.49 -17.59
C TYR A 74 -8.49 -4.57 -17.78
N THR A 75 -9.13 -5.47 -17.04
CA THR A 75 -10.57 -5.45 -16.79
C THR A 75 -10.90 -4.74 -15.47
N PHE A 76 -9.96 -4.72 -14.51
CA PHE A 76 -10.13 -4.08 -13.21
C PHE A 76 -8.86 -3.33 -12.79
N LYS A 77 -9.03 -2.10 -12.29
CA LYS A 77 -7.93 -1.22 -11.85
C LYS A 77 -8.38 -0.39 -10.65
N ILE A 78 -7.69 -0.45 -9.51
CA ILE A 78 -7.95 0.46 -8.37
C ILE A 78 -7.12 1.73 -8.52
N LEU A 79 -7.77 2.88 -8.71
CA LEU A 79 -7.05 4.14 -8.90
C LEU A 79 -6.32 4.56 -7.62
N ASP A 80 -5.22 5.29 -7.79
CA ASP A 80 -4.47 5.89 -6.67
C ASP A 80 -5.43 6.78 -5.84
N LYS A 81 -5.26 6.75 -4.52
CA LYS A 81 -6.09 7.50 -3.56
C LYS A 81 -5.20 8.48 -2.81
N GLN A 82 -5.69 9.70 -2.63
CA GLN A 82 -5.05 10.66 -1.73
C GLN A 82 -5.42 10.33 -0.29
N ILE A 83 -4.43 10.09 0.56
CA ILE A 83 -4.59 9.87 2.00
C ILE A 83 -3.61 10.82 2.69
N ASP A 84 -4.12 11.66 3.59
CA ASP A 84 -3.35 12.72 4.25
C ASP A 84 -2.63 13.66 3.25
N GLY A 85 -3.31 14.01 2.16
CA GLY A 85 -2.80 14.88 1.10
C GLY A 85 -1.77 14.23 0.16
N GLU A 86 -1.56 12.92 0.30
CA GLU A 86 -0.46 12.23 -0.37
C GLU A 86 -0.91 11.00 -1.18
N PRO A 87 -0.28 10.75 -2.33
CA PRO A 87 -0.69 9.67 -3.22
C PRO A 87 -0.33 8.31 -2.61
N CYS A 88 -1.35 7.49 -2.40
CA CYS A 88 -1.24 6.10 -1.98
C CYS A 88 -1.73 5.17 -3.10
N ARG A 89 -1.08 4.02 -3.25
CA ARG A 89 -1.32 3.08 -4.36
C ARG A 89 -1.87 1.77 -3.84
N SER A 90 -2.81 1.16 -4.55
CA SER A 90 -3.36 -0.13 -4.12
C SER A 90 -2.35 -1.27 -4.26
N CYS A 91 -2.29 -2.14 -3.27
CA CYS A 91 -1.50 -3.37 -3.27
C CYS A 91 -2.00 -4.42 -4.30
N LEU A 92 -3.13 -4.19 -4.96
CA LEU A 92 -3.59 -4.99 -6.10
C LEU A 92 -2.52 -5.14 -7.19
N TYR A 93 -1.64 -4.14 -7.33
CA TYR A 93 -0.58 -4.14 -8.34
C TYR A 93 0.68 -4.91 -7.94
N VAL A 94 0.75 -5.40 -6.70
CA VAL A 94 1.90 -6.12 -6.17
C VAL A 94 1.83 -7.57 -6.66
N LYS A 95 2.90 -8.05 -7.31
CA LYS A 95 3.01 -9.46 -7.76
C LYS A 95 3.82 -10.31 -6.81
N MET A 96 4.73 -9.67 -6.07
CA MET A 96 5.53 -10.31 -5.04
C MET A 96 5.43 -9.43 -3.78
N PRO A 97 4.87 -9.92 -2.67
CA PRO A 97 4.51 -9.14 -1.48
C PRO A 97 5.71 -8.78 -0.61
N VAL A 98 6.66 -8.10 -1.22
CA VAL A 98 7.94 -7.74 -0.65
C VAL A 98 8.25 -6.30 -1.01
N PHE A 99 8.58 -5.52 0.01
CA PHE A 99 9.18 -4.20 -0.11
C PHE A 99 10.66 -4.33 0.22
N VAL A 100 11.53 -3.82 -0.65
CA VAL A 100 12.97 -3.76 -0.43
C VAL A 100 13.42 -2.31 -0.33
N ILE A 101 14.23 -1.99 0.67
CA ILE A 101 14.96 -0.72 0.78
C ILE A 101 16.43 -1.04 1.02
N GLN A 102 17.25 -0.67 0.06
CA GLN A 102 18.70 -0.85 0.06
C GLN A 102 19.36 0.49 0.42
N PHE A 103 20.25 0.46 1.40
CA PHE A 103 21.17 1.51 1.77
C PHE A 103 22.57 1.16 1.26
N LYS A 104 23.59 1.97 1.56
CA LYS A 104 24.96 1.67 1.11
C LYS A 104 25.45 0.34 1.69
N ASP A 105 25.24 0.12 2.99
CA ASP A 105 25.86 -0.98 3.73
C ASP A 105 24.85 -2.05 4.21
N TYR A 106 23.55 -1.82 4.06
CA TYR A 106 22.51 -2.75 4.52
C TYR A 106 21.24 -2.69 3.68
N CYS A 107 20.44 -3.75 3.77
CA CYS A 107 19.17 -3.88 3.04
C CYS A 107 18.08 -4.34 3.99
N TYR A 108 16.90 -3.73 3.88
CA TYR A 108 15.68 -4.22 4.51
C TYR A 108 14.78 -4.89 3.48
N LEU A 109 14.36 -6.10 3.81
CA LEU A 109 13.36 -6.85 3.08
C LEU A 109 12.13 -7.02 3.97
N ILE A 110 11.01 -6.43 3.56
CA ILE A 110 9.79 -6.32 4.34
C ILE A 110 8.69 -7.07 3.63
N LYS A 111 8.23 -8.16 4.24
CA LYS A 111 7.04 -8.90 3.80
C LYS A 111 5.77 -8.22 4.33
N PHE A 112 4.70 -8.26 3.55
CA PHE A 112 3.40 -7.70 3.91
C PHE A 112 2.28 -8.47 3.20
N ASP A 113 1.03 -8.32 3.62
CA ASP A 113 -0.10 -8.91 2.88
C ASP A 113 -0.62 -7.93 1.83
N PRO A 114 -0.59 -8.29 0.53
CA PRO A 114 -1.09 -7.42 -0.53
C PRO A 114 -2.62 -7.49 -0.65
N CYS A 115 -3.23 -8.50 -0.05
CA CYS A 115 -4.66 -8.78 -0.04
C CYS A 115 -5.06 -9.29 1.34
N ILE A 116 -6.15 -8.77 1.87
CA ILE A 116 -6.74 -9.14 3.14
C ILE A 116 -8.14 -9.66 2.83
N THR A 117 -8.48 -10.84 3.35
CA THR A 117 -9.84 -11.37 3.25
C THR A 117 -10.64 -10.90 4.46
N LEU A 118 -11.72 -10.16 4.21
CA LEU A 118 -12.62 -9.63 5.23
C LEU A 118 -14.06 -9.86 4.77
N ASN A 119 -14.89 -10.50 5.59
CA ASN A 119 -16.28 -10.84 5.27
C ASN A 119 -16.43 -11.53 3.88
N ASN A 120 -15.54 -12.49 3.59
CA ASN A 120 -15.43 -13.20 2.30
C ASN A 120 -15.19 -12.29 1.08
N GLN A 121 -14.68 -11.07 1.30
CA GLN A 121 -14.28 -10.14 0.25
C GLN A 121 -12.76 -9.93 0.30
N ASP A 122 -12.15 -9.95 -0.88
CA ASP A 122 -10.75 -9.58 -1.03
C ASP A 122 -10.59 -8.06 -1.05
N VAL A 123 -9.82 -7.57 -0.09
CA VAL A 123 -9.55 -6.16 0.11
C VAL A 123 -8.06 -5.89 -0.08
N PHE A 124 -7.74 -4.92 -0.94
CA PHE A 124 -6.36 -4.56 -1.25
C PHE A 124 -5.97 -3.28 -0.51
N PRO A 125 -5.03 -3.35 0.47
CA PRO A 125 -4.52 -2.17 1.14
C PRO A 125 -3.93 -1.14 0.19
N PHE A 126 -3.81 0.10 0.65
CA PHE A 126 -3.07 1.16 -0.04
C PHE A 126 -1.71 1.36 0.62
N ILE A 127 -0.64 1.42 -0.17
CA ILE A 127 0.73 1.57 0.30
C ILE A 127 1.32 2.93 -0.06
N LYS A 128 2.15 3.46 0.83
CA LYS A 128 2.95 4.67 0.66
C LYS A 128 4.34 4.48 1.26
N LEU A 129 5.36 5.06 0.62
CA LEU A 129 6.67 5.31 1.21
C LEU A 129 6.85 6.83 1.39
N ARG A 130 7.21 7.26 2.60
CA ARG A 130 7.51 8.66 2.92
C ARG A 130 8.93 8.76 3.49
N LYS A 131 9.68 9.78 3.08
CA LYS A 131 10.92 10.20 3.74
C LYS A 131 10.62 11.30 4.75
N THR A 132 11.16 11.20 5.95
CA THR A 132 11.24 12.29 6.93
C THR A 132 12.71 12.66 7.16
N GLU A 133 13.00 13.64 8.01
CA GLU A 133 14.38 14.09 8.27
C GLU A 133 15.30 12.95 8.73
N ASN A 134 14.79 12.04 9.56
CA ASN A 134 15.58 11.02 10.24
C ASN A 134 15.01 9.59 10.08
N SER A 135 14.08 9.39 9.15
CA SER A 135 13.52 8.06 8.92
C SER A 135 12.84 7.90 7.57
N TYR A 136 12.60 6.64 7.22
CA TYR A 136 11.68 6.24 6.16
C TYR A 136 10.46 5.55 6.77
N GLU A 137 9.28 5.93 6.30
CA GLU A 137 8.00 5.38 6.76
C GLU A 137 7.29 4.68 5.61
N ILE A 138 7.09 3.37 5.74
CA ILE A 138 6.23 2.59 4.86
C ILE A 138 4.90 2.43 5.56
N SER A 139 3.83 2.97 4.99
CA SER A 139 2.49 2.92 5.57
C SER A 139 1.54 2.12 4.68
N PHE A 140 0.74 1.27 5.32
CA PHE A 140 -0.32 0.46 4.73
C PHE A 140 -1.66 0.92 5.29
N TYR A 141 -2.61 1.18 4.40
CA TYR A 141 -3.91 1.73 4.74
C TYR A 141 -5.04 0.83 4.26
N LEU A 142 -6.04 0.63 5.11
CA LEU A 142 -7.33 0.08 4.74
C LEU A 142 -8.30 1.26 4.55
N THR A 143 -9.05 1.32 3.46
CA THR A 143 -10.03 2.38 3.24
C THR A 143 -11.38 1.79 2.90
N LYS A 144 -12.44 2.35 3.47
CA LYS A 144 -13.82 1.96 3.14
C LYS A 144 -14.14 2.25 1.69
N THR A 145 -13.74 3.41 1.18
CA THR A 145 -14.11 3.80 -0.17
C THR A 145 -12.92 4.03 -1.08
N TYR A 146 -13.00 3.51 -2.31
CA TYR A 146 -11.99 3.72 -3.33
C TYR A 146 -12.61 3.79 -4.71
N THR A 147 -11.89 4.35 -5.68
CA THR A 147 -12.36 4.39 -7.07
C THR A 147 -11.70 3.27 -7.84
N ALA A 148 -12.50 2.38 -8.41
CA ALA A 148 -12.04 1.40 -9.39
C ALA A 148 -12.41 1.85 -10.80
N LYS A 149 -11.58 1.50 -11.79
CA LYS A 149 -11.90 1.59 -13.20
C LYS A 149 -12.08 0.19 -13.74
N VAL A 150 -13.27 -0.09 -14.26
CA VAL A 150 -13.67 -1.43 -14.73
C VAL A 150 -13.94 -1.39 -16.22
N LYS A 151 -13.42 -2.38 -16.96
CA LYS A 151 -13.72 -2.63 -18.38
C LYS A 151 -14.33 -4.02 -18.53
N LYS A 152 -15.24 -4.16 -19.49
CA LYS A 152 -15.82 -5.45 -19.87
C LYS A 152 -14.77 -6.38 -20.51
N HIS A 153 -13.88 -5.81 -21.33
CA HIS A 153 -12.83 -6.53 -22.02
C HIS A 153 -11.50 -5.80 -21.82
N ALA A 154 -10.40 -6.54 -21.78
CA ALA A 154 -9.07 -5.94 -21.60
C ALA A 154 -8.78 -4.94 -22.73
N TRP A 155 -8.92 -5.39 -23.98
CA TRP A 155 -8.45 -4.70 -25.20
C TRP A 155 -9.35 -3.55 -25.69
N LEU A 156 -10.66 -3.62 -25.45
CA LEU A 156 -11.65 -2.72 -26.06
C LEU A 156 -12.48 -2.01 -25.00
N GLY A 157 -12.49 -0.68 -25.06
CA GLY A 157 -13.40 0.18 -24.30
C GLY A 157 -12.73 1.13 -23.30
N ARG A 158 -13.43 2.23 -23.02
CA ARG A 158 -13.09 3.15 -21.93
C ARG A 158 -13.66 2.57 -20.63
N GLY A 159 -12.78 2.26 -19.67
CA GLY A 159 -13.25 1.75 -18.38
C GLY A 159 -14.09 2.79 -17.64
N LYS A 160 -15.20 2.35 -17.05
CA LYS A 160 -16.06 3.19 -16.22
C LYS A 160 -15.41 3.34 -14.84
N LYS A 161 -15.33 4.58 -14.35
CA LYS A 161 -14.95 4.84 -12.95
C LYS A 161 -16.16 4.52 -12.07
N THR A 162 -15.95 3.65 -11.11
CA THR A 162 -16.97 3.21 -10.17
C THR A 162 -16.41 3.37 -8.77
N ARG A 163 -17.14 4.10 -7.91
CA ARG A 163 -16.85 4.13 -6.49
C ARG A 163 -17.20 2.76 -5.90
N ARG A 164 -16.24 2.15 -5.21
CA ARG A 164 -16.41 0.93 -4.43
C ARG A 164 -16.45 1.30 -2.96
N ILE A 165 -17.30 0.58 -2.23
CA ILE A 165 -17.46 0.71 -0.78
C ILE A 165 -17.26 -0.70 -0.23
N ILE A 166 -16.34 -0.83 0.71
CA ILE A 166 -16.11 -2.03 1.50
C ILE A 166 -16.93 -1.87 2.77
N ASP A 167 -17.70 -2.88 3.09
CA ASP A 167 -18.46 -2.93 4.34
C ASP A 167 -17.48 -3.26 5.47
N LEU A 168 -17.13 -2.23 6.25
CA LEU A 168 -16.27 -2.34 7.42
C LEU A 168 -17.06 -1.82 8.62
N THR A 169 -17.33 -2.73 9.54
CA THR A 169 -18.10 -2.49 10.76
C THR A 169 -17.25 -2.74 11.98
N THR A 170 -17.66 -2.15 13.11
CA THR A 170 -16.99 -2.40 14.39
C THR A 170 -17.22 -3.86 14.80
N GLY A 171 -16.16 -4.57 15.17
CA GLY A 171 -16.19 -6.00 15.47
C GLY A 171 -15.65 -6.88 14.34
N ASP A 172 -15.65 -6.39 13.09
CA ASP A 172 -15.04 -7.11 11.97
C ASP A 172 -13.57 -7.43 12.29
N SER A 173 -13.17 -8.65 11.94
CA SER A 173 -11.84 -9.16 12.24
C SER A 173 -11.24 -9.86 11.04
N PHE A 174 -9.93 -9.70 10.85
CA PHE A 174 -9.18 -10.31 9.76
C PHE A 174 -7.74 -10.61 10.19
N PHE A 175 -7.10 -11.55 9.49
CA PHE A 175 -5.71 -11.89 9.72
C PHE A 175 -4.78 -11.05 8.84
N SER A 176 -3.68 -10.54 9.40
CA SER A 176 -2.59 -9.92 8.62
C SER A 176 -1.21 -9.98 9.32
N SER A 177 -0.15 -10.19 8.54
CA SER A 177 1.25 -10.37 8.91
C SER A 177 2.08 -9.07 8.96
#